data_AF-A0A7C9CPL8-F1
#
_entry.id   AF-A0A7C9CPL8-F1
#
_cell.length_a   1.000
_cell.length_b   1.000
_cell.length_c   1.000
_cell.angle_alpha   90.00
_cell.angle_beta   90.00
_cell.angle_gamma   90.00
#
_symmetry.space_group_name_H-M   'P 1'
#
loop_
_entity.id
_entity.type
_entity.pdbx_description
1 polymer ?
#
loop_
_entity_poly.entity_id
_entity_poly.type
_entity_poly.pdbx_seq_one_letter_code
_entity_poly.pdbx_strand_id
1 'polypeptide(L)'
;MMKAVKIFHEESKWLLKYKNDKVTPTMEEYTKIAFATTCYQMLAIASFVGMGEIATEQAFLWLTNTPQMVQATCLICRFMDDIVSHQFEQQREHVPSAIECYMHQGVSEDEACRELNKQVENAWKDLNEAFLDSQRCIPEPLLLRILNLARVIDLLYKKEDGYTNSTHTKRYLVSLLVDPLEI
;
A
#
# COMPACT_ATOMS: atom_id res chain seq x y z
N MET A 1 8.91 -11.48 7.96
CA MET A 1 10.11 -11.41 7.10
C MET A 1 10.17 -12.52 6.03
N MET A 2 10.17 -13.82 6.38
CA MET A 2 10.24 -14.92 5.38
C MET A 2 9.12 -14.90 4.31
N LYS A 3 7.88 -14.55 4.69
CA LYS A 3 6.75 -14.44 3.74
C LYS A 3 6.99 -13.37 2.67
N ALA A 4 7.50 -12.20 3.06
CA ALA A 4 7.78 -11.12 2.11
C ALA A 4 8.87 -11.50 1.10
N VAL A 5 9.97 -12.12 1.57
CA VAL A 5 11.05 -12.59 0.67
C VAL A 5 10.52 -13.57 -0.38
N LYS A 6 9.67 -14.52 0.03
CA LYS A 6 9.05 -15.47 -0.92
C LYS A 6 8.17 -14.75 -1.95
N ILE A 7 7.42 -13.75 -1.52
CA ILE A 7 6.48 -13.04 -2.40
C ILE A 7 7.22 -12.11 -3.36
N PHE A 8 8.25 -11.39 -2.91
CA PHE A 8 9.15 -10.64 -3.82
C PHE A 8 9.85 -11.57 -4.82
N HIS A 9 10.18 -12.80 -4.42
CA HIS A 9 10.71 -13.78 -5.36
C HIS A 9 9.66 -14.18 -6.42
N GLU A 10 8.39 -14.37 -6.06
CA GLU A 10 7.34 -14.62 -7.06
C GLU A 10 7.13 -13.41 -8.00
N GLU A 11 7.16 -12.19 -7.48
CA GLU A 11 7.11 -10.96 -8.28
C GLU A 11 8.29 -10.88 -9.26
N SER A 12 9.49 -11.30 -8.84
CA SER A 12 10.66 -11.39 -9.73
C SER A 12 10.50 -12.43 -10.85
N LYS A 13 9.76 -13.51 -10.61
CA LYS A 13 9.44 -14.49 -11.67
C LYS A 13 8.46 -13.91 -12.69
N TRP A 14 7.49 -13.11 -12.24
CA TRP A 14 6.61 -12.40 -13.16
C TRP A 14 7.37 -11.39 -14.01
N LEU A 15 8.33 -10.68 -13.44
CA LEU A 15 9.19 -9.80 -14.20
C LEU A 15 9.87 -10.55 -15.37
N LEU A 16 10.43 -11.73 -15.11
CA LEU A 16 11.05 -12.55 -16.16
C LEU A 16 10.05 -12.98 -17.23
N LYS A 17 8.86 -13.44 -16.84
CA LYS A 17 7.79 -13.81 -17.79
C LYS A 17 7.30 -12.61 -18.61
N TYR A 18 7.17 -11.46 -17.99
CA TYR A 18 6.76 -10.23 -18.67
C TYR A 18 7.82 -9.78 -19.68
N LYS A 19 9.11 -9.83 -19.32
CA LYS A 19 10.21 -9.47 -20.22
C LYS A 19 10.33 -10.42 -21.40
N ASN A 20 10.30 -11.73 -21.15
CA ASN A 20 10.59 -12.76 -22.15
C ASN A 20 9.37 -13.08 -23.03
N ASP A 21 8.20 -13.22 -22.42
CA ASP A 21 7.02 -13.80 -23.07
C ASP A 21 5.85 -12.81 -23.22
N LYS A 22 6.04 -11.56 -22.75
CA LYS A 22 4.99 -10.51 -22.69
C LYS A 22 3.72 -10.95 -21.95
N VAL A 23 3.88 -11.87 -20.99
CA VAL A 23 2.79 -12.35 -20.13
C VAL A 23 2.54 -11.32 -19.03
N THR A 24 1.35 -10.73 -19.05
CA THR A 24 0.85 -9.82 -18.01
C THR A 24 -0.14 -10.58 -17.13
N PRO A 25 -0.05 -10.50 -15.78
CA PRO A 25 -1.01 -11.16 -14.91
C PRO A 25 -2.40 -10.54 -15.03
N THR A 26 -3.43 -11.31 -14.71
CA THR A 26 -4.77 -10.74 -14.49
C THR A 26 -4.76 -9.86 -13.24
N MET A 27 -5.73 -8.95 -13.12
CA MET A 27 -5.85 -8.09 -11.92
C MET A 27 -6.02 -8.91 -10.62
N GLU A 28 -6.72 -10.04 -10.67
CA GLU A 28 -6.90 -10.93 -9.53
C GLU A 28 -5.56 -11.58 -9.11
N GLU A 29 -4.84 -12.14 -10.08
CA GLU A 29 -3.51 -12.72 -9.82
C GLU A 29 -2.57 -11.66 -9.27
N TYR A 30 -2.46 -10.51 -9.95
CA TYR A 30 -1.64 -9.37 -9.57
C TYR A 30 -1.87 -8.99 -8.11
N THR A 31 -3.12 -8.72 -7.75
CA THR A 31 -3.54 -8.24 -6.43
C THR A 31 -3.11 -9.19 -5.31
N LYS A 32 -3.16 -10.50 -5.54
CA LYS A 32 -2.75 -11.52 -4.57
C LYS A 32 -1.28 -11.41 -4.15
N ILE A 33 -0.41 -10.99 -5.07
CA ILE A 33 1.02 -10.76 -4.79
C ILE A 33 1.22 -9.31 -4.34
N ALA A 34 0.69 -8.36 -5.10
CA ALA A 34 0.92 -6.94 -4.95
C ALA A 34 0.55 -6.41 -3.56
N PHE A 35 -0.54 -6.92 -2.96
CA PHE A 35 -0.95 -6.54 -1.61
C PHE A 35 0.04 -6.97 -0.54
N ALA A 36 0.69 -8.11 -0.73
CA ALA A 36 1.70 -8.57 0.20
C ALA A 36 3.06 -7.90 -0.02
N THR A 37 3.40 -7.50 -1.27
CA THR A 37 4.65 -6.76 -1.58
C THR A 37 4.61 -5.32 -1.10
N THR A 38 3.42 -4.75 -0.80
CA THR A 38 3.32 -3.45 -0.09
C THR A 38 4.03 -3.44 1.25
N CYS A 39 4.19 -4.61 1.90
CA CYS A 39 4.69 -4.76 3.26
C CYS A 39 3.85 -4.08 4.36
N TYR A 40 2.66 -3.52 4.06
CA TYR A 40 1.89 -2.75 5.06
C TYR A 40 1.33 -3.59 6.20
N GLN A 41 0.95 -4.85 5.94
CA GLN A 41 0.62 -5.77 7.04
C GLN A 41 1.83 -5.99 7.97
N MET A 42 3.02 -6.14 7.40
CA MET A 42 4.24 -6.32 8.20
C MET A 42 4.56 -5.06 9.00
N LEU A 43 4.40 -3.88 8.39
CA LEU A 43 4.62 -2.59 9.03
C LEU A 43 3.64 -2.35 10.18
N ALA A 44 2.36 -2.69 9.99
CA ALA A 44 1.34 -2.64 11.04
C ALA A 44 1.72 -3.55 12.22
N ILE A 45 2.10 -4.81 11.96
CA ILE A 45 2.57 -5.75 12.99
C ILE A 45 3.78 -5.19 13.72
N ALA A 46 4.79 -4.70 12.99
CA ALA A 46 5.99 -4.13 13.60
C ALA A 46 5.68 -2.91 14.48
N SER A 47 4.73 -2.07 14.06
CA SER A 47 4.33 -0.87 14.79
C SER A 47 3.63 -1.17 16.12
N PHE A 48 3.05 -2.37 16.31
CA PHE A 48 2.38 -2.76 17.55
C PHE A 48 3.39 -3.19 18.64
N VAL A 49 4.58 -3.65 18.27
CA VAL A 49 5.59 -4.19 19.20
C VAL A 49 5.97 -3.17 20.28
N GLY A 50 5.99 -1.87 19.95
CA GLY A 50 6.34 -0.80 20.89
C GLY A 50 5.16 -0.23 21.68
N MET A 51 3.95 -0.80 21.58
CA MET A 51 2.74 -0.19 22.13
C MET A 51 2.37 -0.70 23.54
N GLY A 52 3.21 -1.53 24.18
CA GLY A 52 3.01 -1.98 25.55
C GLY A 52 1.79 -2.89 25.70
N GLU A 53 1.12 -2.83 26.85
CA GLU A 53 0.06 -3.79 27.24
C GLU A 53 -1.18 -3.76 26.34
N ILE A 54 -1.42 -2.67 25.61
CA ILE A 54 -2.55 -2.60 24.66
C ILE A 54 -2.35 -3.52 23.45
N ALA A 55 -1.11 -3.83 23.08
CA ALA A 55 -0.77 -4.75 22.00
C ALA A 55 -0.80 -6.21 22.48
N THR A 56 -2.00 -6.70 22.78
CA THR A 56 -2.23 -8.06 23.28
C THR A 56 -1.95 -9.12 22.21
N GLU A 57 -1.78 -10.37 22.63
CA GLU A 57 -1.69 -11.52 21.72
C GLU A 57 -2.90 -11.58 20.76
N GLN A 58 -4.11 -11.30 21.26
CA GLN A 58 -5.31 -11.22 20.45
C GLN A 58 -5.22 -10.16 19.35
N ALA A 59 -4.62 -9.00 19.63
CA ALA A 59 -4.41 -7.95 18.64
C ALA A 59 -3.42 -8.37 17.54
N PHE A 60 -2.35 -9.10 17.91
CA PHE A 60 -1.43 -9.68 16.92
C PHE A 60 -2.11 -10.77 16.08
N LEU A 61 -2.87 -11.68 16.69
CA LEU A 61 -3.62 -12.71 15.95
C LEU A 61 -4.60 -12.05 14.97
N TRP A 62 -5.36 -11.05 15.42
CA TRP A 62 -6.27 -10.28 14.57
C TRP A 62 -5.54 -9.67 13.38
N LEU A 63 -4.41 -8.98 13.59
CA LEU A 63 -3.58 -8.42 12.51
C LEU A 63 -3.07 -9.47 11.52
N THR A 64 -2.60 -10.62 12.02
CA THR A 64 -2.04 -11.69 11.17
C THR A 64 -3.09 -12.33 10.27
N ASN A 65 -4.36 -12.30 10.67
CA ASN A 65 -5.50 -12.74 9.84
C ASN A 65 -5.89 -11.73 8.75
N THR A 66 -5.14 -10.62 8.60
CA THR A 66 -5.33 -9.62 7.55
C THR A 66 -6.76 -9.04 7.58
N PRO A 67 -7.13 -8.31 8.64
CA PRO A 67 -8.49 -7.78 8.80
C PRO A 67 -8.79 -6.77 7.70
N GLN A 68 -10.07 -6.48 7.44
CA GLN A 68 -10.52 -5.55 6.39
C GLN A 68 -9.77 -4.22 6.42
N MET A 69 -9.52 -3.68 7.62
CA MET A 69 -8.74 -2.45 7.82
C MET A 69 -7.33 -2.50 7.20
N VAL A 70 -6.65 -3.64 7.34
CA VAL A 70 -5.32 -3.87 6.75
C VAL A 70 -5.42 -4.12 5.25
N GLN A 71 -6.42 -4.86 4.79
CA GLN A 71 -6.65 -5.10 3.35
C GLN A 71 -6.87 -3.77 2.62
N ALA A 72 -7.75 -2.91 3.15
CA ALA A 72 -8.01 -1.58 2.63
C ALA A 72 -6.73 -0.71 2.61
N THR A 73 -5.93 -0.75 3.68
CA THR A 73 -4.66 -0.01 3.73
C THR A 73 -3.66 -0.50 2.68
N CYS A 74 -3.53 -1.82 2.49
CA CYS A 74 -2.67 -2.38 1.44
C CYS A 74 -3.14 -1.99 0.03
N LEU A 75 -4.45 -1.96 -0.21
CA LEU A 75 -5.03 -1.54 -1.48
C LEU A 75 -4.74 -0.07 -1.76
N ILE A 76 -5.00 0.82 -0.79
CA ILE A 76 -4.67 2.25 -0.88
C ILE A 76 -3.19 2.42 -1.20
N CYS A 77 -2.31 1.72 -0.48
CA CYS A 77 -0.86 1.74 -0.77
C CYS A 77 -0.55 1.37 -2.20
N ARG A 78 -0.99 0.18 -2.62
CA ARG A 78 -0.58 -0.42 -3.87
C ARG A 78 -1.06 0.42 -5.05
N PHE A 79 -2.34 0.79 -5.07
CA PHE A 79 -2.88 1.48 -6.23
C PHE A 79 -2.43 2.93 -6.30
N MET A 80 -2.25 3.63 -5.17
CA MET A 80 -1.65 4.98 -5.23
C MET A 80 -0.20 4.93 -5.73
N ASP A 81 0.60 3.97 -5.25
CA ASP A 81 1.98 3.73 -5.71
C ASP A 81 2.01 3.44 -7.22
N ASP A 82 1.23 2.47 -7.69
CA ASP A 82 1.18 2.07 -9.09
C ASP A 82 0.75 3.25 -10.00
N ILE A 83 -0.29 4.00 -9.64
CA ILE A 83 -0.80 5.12 -10.46
C ILE A 83 0.28 6.19 -10.70
N VAL A 84 1.05 6.55 -9.67
CA VAL A 84 2.01 7.66 -9.79
C VAL A 84 3.41 7.21 -10.21
N SER A 85 3.74 5.93 -10.05
CA SER A 85 5.06 5.40 -10.34
C SER A 85 5.15 4.69 -11.71
N HIS A 86 4.04 4.18 -12.27
CA HIS A 86 4.12 3.22 -13.39
C HIS A 86 4.95 3.72 -14.59
N GLN A 87 4.89 5.00 -14.96
CA GLN A 87 5.68 5.54 -16.07
C GLN A 87 7.20 5.41 -15.82
N PHE A 88 7.64 5.73 -14.61
CA PHE A 88 9.04 5.56 -14.20
C PHE A 88 9.41 4.07 -14.11
N GLU A 89 8.49 3.25 -13.60
CA GLU A 89 8.70 1.81 -13.48
C GLU A 89 8.86 1.12 -14.84
N GLN A 90 8.06 1.50 -15.84
CA GLN A 90 8.17 0.98 -17.20
C GLN A 90 9.50 1.37 -17.86
N GLN A 91 10.04 2.56 -17.59
CA GLN A 91 11.35 3.00 -18.12
C GLN A 91 12.52 2.13 -17.65
N ARG A 92 12.43 1.57 -16.43
CA ARG A 92 13.43 0.66 -15.87
C ARG A 92 13.10 -0.82 -16.09
N GLU A 93 12.12 -1.10 -16.95
CA GLU A 93 11.60 -2.44 -17.26
C GLU A 93 11.23 -3.21 -15.99
N HIS A 94 10.36 -2.63 -15.16
CA HIS A 94 9.85 -3.25 -13.94
C HIS A 94 8.71 -4.26 -14.21
N VAL A 95 8.22 -4.94 -13.17
CA VAL A 95 7.04 -5.82 -13.29
C VAL A 95 5.82 -4.96 -13.66
N PRO A 96 4.87 -5.46 -14.49
CA PRO A 96 3.65 -4.70 -14.81
C PRO A 96 2.91 -4.32 -13.53
N SER A 97 2.58 -3.04 -13.39
CA SER A 97 1.76 -2.52 -12.29
C SER A 97 0.28 -2.82 -12.55
N ALA A 98 -0.60 -2.41 -11.63
CA ALA A 98 -2.03 -2.46 -11.86
C ALA A 98 -2.46 -1.73 -13.15
N ILE A 99 -1.79 -0.63 -13.52
CA ILE A 99 -2.08 0.11 -14.77
C ILE A 99 -1.85 -0.79 -15.99
N GLU A 100 -0.67 -1.42 -16.09
CA GLU A 100 -0.37 -2.31 -17.21
C GLU A 100 -1.28 -3.54 -17.24
N CYS A 101 -1.70 -4.05 -16.07
CA CYS A 101 -2.65 -5.15 -15.97
C CYS A 101 -4.04 -4.77 -16.51
N TYR A 102 -4.51 -3.55 -16.29
CA TYR A 102 -5.75 -3.04 -16.90
C TYR A 102 -5.59 -2.79 -18.39
N MET A 103 -4.48 -2.19 -18.82
CA MET A 103 -4.24 -1.90 -20.23
C MET A 103 -4.15 -3.17 -21.08
N HIS A 104 -3.61 -4.25 -20.51
CA HIS A 104 -3.59 -5.57 -21.17
C HIS A 104 -5.00 -6.12 -21.45
N GLN A 105 -6.02 -5.68 -20.72
CA GLN A 105 -7.43 -6.06 -20.93
C GLN A 105 -8.14 -5.17 -21.96
N GLY A 106 -7.40 -4.26 -22.64
CA GLY A 106 -7.94 -3.38 -23.69
C GLY A 106 -8.48 -2.04 -23.18
N VAL A 107 -8.19 -1.68 -21.93
CA VAL A 107 -8.59 -0.40 -21.31
C VAL A 107 -7.49 0.65 -21.56
N SER A 108 -7.85 1.92 -21.78
CA SER A 108 -6.84 2.98 -21.90
C SER A 108 -6.16 3.29 -20.56
N GLU A 109 -4.95 3.86 -20.59
CA GLU A 109 -4.24 4.30 -19.37
C GLU A 109 -5.09 5.23 -18.51
N ASP A 110 -5.74 6.22 -19.12
CA ASP A 110 -6.63 7.17 -18.44
C ASP A 110 -7.83 6.47 -17.76
N GLU A 111 -8.41 5.46 -18.42
CA GLU A 111 -9.49 4.66 -17.84
C GLU A 111 -9.01 3.78 -16.69
N ALA A 112 -7.83 3.16 -16.83
CA ALA A 112 -7.19 2.38 -15.77
C ALA A 112 -6.93 3.25 -14.54
N CYS A 113 -6.34 4.43 -14.72
CA CYS A 113 -6.14 5.43 -13.67
C CYS A 113 -7.45 5.81 -12.97
N ARG A 114 -8.53 6.05 -13.73
CA ARG A 114 -9.84 6.37 -13.15
C ARG A 114 -10.40 5.23 -12.32
N GLU A 115 -10.35 3.99 -12.82
CA GLU A 115 -10.88 2.84 -12.10
C GLU A 115 -10.06 2.51 -10.83
N LEU A 116 -8.73 2.64 -10.88
CA LEU A 116 -7.89 2.47 -9.70
C LEU A 116 -8.13 3.55 -8.65
N ASN A 117 -8.27 4.83 -9.05
CA ASN A 117 -8.62 5.91 -8.11
C ASN A 117 -9.97 5.66 -7.43
N LYS A 118 -10.98 5.18 -8.18
CA LYS A 118 -12.27 4.78 -7.60
C LYS A 118 -12.14 3.64 -6.59
N GLN A 119 -11.26 2.67 -6.86
CA GLN A 119 -10.97 1.59 -5.90
C GLN A 119 -10.26 2.12 -4.64
N VAL A 120 -9.34 3.08 -4.78
CA VAL A 120 -8.71 3.77 -3.64
C VAL A 120 -9.77 4.49 -2.80
N GLU A 121 -10.70 5.23 -3.43
CA GLU A 121 -11.80 5.89 -2.71
C GLU A 121 -12.70 4.91 -1.97
N ASN A 122 -13.01 3.76 -2.57
CA ASN A 122 -13.80 2.72 -1.91
C ASN A 122 -13.03 2.08 -0.75
N ALA A 123 -11.73 1.82 -0.91
CA ALA A 123 -10.91 1.30 0.17
C ALA A 123 -10.81 2.30 1.34
N TRP A 124 -10.82 3.62 1.08
CA TRP A 124 -10.95 4.62 2.15
C TRP A 124 -12.28 4.50 2.91
N LYS A 125 -13.38 4.21 2.23
CA LYS A 125 -14.69 3.97 2.88
C LYS A 125 -14.65 2.70 3.73
N ASP A 126 -14.12 1.61 3.19
CA ASP A 126 -13.95 0.33 3.91
C ASP A 126 -13.07 0.49 5.15
N LEU A 127 -11.97 1.26 5.02
CA LEU A 127 -11.07 1.58 6.12
C LEU A 127 -11.80 2.36 7.23
N ASN A 128 -12.61 3.35 6.85
CA ASN A 128 -13.37 4.17 7.79
C ASN A 128 -14.49 3.36 8.47
N GLU A 129 -15.18 2.49 7.74
CA GLU A 129 -16.20 1.59 8.28
C GLU A 129 -15.59 0.63 9.31
N ALA A 130 -14.49 -0.04 8.96
CA ALA A 130 -13.76 -0.91 9.89
C ALA A 130 -13.18 -0.13 11.10
N PHE A 131 -12.85 1.15 10.91
CA PHE A 131 -12.42 2.02 12.00
C PHE A 131 -13.58 2.43 12.94
N LEU A 132 -14.82 2.44 12.46
CA LEU A 132 -15.99 2.86 13.25
C LEU A 132 -16.80 1.68 13.80
N ASP A 133 -16.49 0.45 13.39
CA ASP A 133 -17.17 -0.76 13.86
C ASP A 133 -17.09 -0.90 15.39
N SER A 134 -18.25 -0.76 16.05
CA SER A 134 -18.39 -0.88 17.50
C SER A 134 -18.29 -2.33 18.03
N GLN A 135 -18.37 -3.34 17.17
CA GLN A 135 -18.35 -4.75 17.56
C GLN A 135 -16.94 -5.34 17.69
N ARG A 136 -15.91 -4.55 17.36
CA ARG A 136 -14.52 -5.00 17.37
C ARG A 136 -13.93 -5.11 18.79
N CYS A 137 -13.10 -6.12 19.01
CA CYS A 137 -12.39 -6.35 20.27
C CYS A 137 -10.96 -5.75 20.31
N ILE A 138 -10.65 -4.78 19.44
CA ILE A 138 -9.31 -4.20 19.32
C ILE A 138 -9.30 -2.78 19.92
N PRO A 139 -8.31 -2.45 20.78
CA PRO A 139 -8.13 -1.10 21.29
C PRO A 139 -7.98 -0.03 20.19
N GLU A 140 -8.71 1.08 20.32
CA GLU A 140 -8.68 2.20 19.36
C GLU A 140 -7.26 2.72 19.02
N PRO A 141 -6.31 2.87 19.98
CA PRO A 141 -4.97 3.37 19.65
C PRO A 141 -4.22 2.50 18.63
N LEU A 142 -4.46 1.18 18.63
CA LEU A 142 -3.89 0.26 17.65
C LEU A 142 -4.49 0.45 16.26
N LEU A 143 -5.77 0.81 16.19
CA LEU A 143 -6.49 1.03 14.94
C LEU A 143 -6.09 2.38 14.36
N LEU A 144 -5.94 3.39 15.22
CA LEU A 144 -5.40 4.69 14.83
C LEU A 144 -4.00 4.56 14.22
N ARG A 145 -3.18 3.60 14.68
CA ARG A 145 -1.88 3.30 14.07
C ARG A 145 -2.03 2.87 12.61
N ILE A 146 -2.94 1.95 12.30
CA ILE A 146 -3.21 1.47 10.93
C ILE A 146 -3.77 2.60 10.06
N LEU A 147 -4.74 3.36 10.59
CA LEU A 147 -5.31 4.52 9.89
C LEU A 147 -4.23 5.56 9.55
N ASN A 148 -3.31 5.84 10.47
CA ASN A 148 -2.22 6.78 10.23
C ASN A 148 -1.20 6.25 9.22
N LEU A 149 -0.99 4.93 9.12
CA LEU A 149 -0.20 4.35 8.02
C LEU A 149 -0.86 4.64 6.66
N ALA A 150 -2.18 4.47 6.54
CA ALA A 150 -2.92 4.85 5.32
C ALA A 150 -2.80 6.35 5.00
N ARG A 151 -2.84 7.22 6.00
CA ARG A 151 -2.67 8.68 5.80
C ARG A 151 -1.27 9.05 5.33
N VAL A 152 -0.24 8.36 5.82
CA VAL A 152 1.15 8.57 5.36
C VAL A 152 1.29 8.16 3.89
N ILE A 153 0.65 7.06 3.47
CA ILE A 153 0.59 6.69 2.04
C ILE A 153 -0.02 7.80 1.22
N ASP A 154 -1.21 8.29 1.61
CA ASP A 154 -1.90 9.32 0.83
C ASP A 154 -1.04 10.57 0.68
N LEU A 155 -0.32 10.97 1.74
CA LEU A 155 0.64 12.08 1.69
C LEU A 155 1.78 11.80 0.70
N LEU A 156 2.42 10.64 0.80
CA LEU A 156 3.64 10.31 0.04
C LEU A 156 3.38 10.04 -1.43
N TYR A 157 2.21 9.53 -1.78
CA TYR A 157 1.83 9.20 -3.16
C TYR A 157 0.76 10.15 -3.74
N LYS A 158 0.48 11.28 -3.08
CA LYS A 158 -0.64 12.16 -3.47
C LYS A 158 -0.56 12.68 -4.91
N LYS A 159 0.66 12.95 -5.34
CA LYS A 159 0.97 13.65 -6.60
C LYS A 159 2.07 12.96 -7.40
N GLU A 160 3.00 12.33 -6.72
CA GLU A 160 4.15 11.64 -7.28
C GLU A 160 4.62 10.58 -6.29
N ASP A 161 5.54 9.72 -6.70
CA ASP A 161 6.24 8.82 -5.78
C ASP A 161 7.20 9.63 -4.88
N GLY A 162 6.74 9.98 -3.68
CA GLY A 162 7.51 10.74 -2.70
C GLY A 162 8.68 9.98 -2.07
N TYR A 163 8.80 8.65 -2.27
CA TYR A 163 9.98 7.88 -1.87
C TYR A 163 11.09 8.02 -2.91
N THR A 164 10.76 7.82 -4.19
CA THR A 164 11.72 7.93 -5.30
C THR A 164 12.04 9.40 -5.60
N ASN A 165 11.01 10.25 -5.77
CA ASN A 165 11.15 11.69 -5.91
C ASN A 165 10.88 12.41 -4.57
N SER A 166 11.88 12.38 -3.70
CA SER A 166 11.80 12.91 -2.34
C SER A 166 11.71 14.44 -2.20
N THR A 167 11.56 15.21 -3.27
CA THR A 167 11.63 16.69 -3.23
C THR A 167 10.60 17.29 -2.28
N HIS A 168 9.33 16.87 -2.37
CA HIS A 168 8.28 17.36 -1.47
C HIS A 168 8.38 16.74 -0.07
N THR A 169 8.64 15.44 0.01
CA THR A 169 8.83 14.71 1.28
C THR A 169 9.91 15.35 2.15
N LYS A 170 11.05 15.72 1.56
CA LYS A 170 12.14 16.41 2.27
C LYS A 170 11.71 17.76 2.85
N ARG A 171 10.87 18.53 2.16
CA ARG A 171 10.35 19.81 2.70
C ARG A 171 9.50 19.57 3.95
N TYR A 172 8.62 18.57 3.94
CA TYR A 172 7.84 18.20 5.12
C TYR A 172 8.73 17.76 6.29
N LEU A 173 9.78 16.96 6.01
CA LEU A 173 10.71 16.52 7.05
C LEU A 173 11.52 17.66 7.64
N VAL A 174 12.01 18.59 6.81
CA VAL A 174 12.73 19.78 7.28
C VAL A 174 11.82 20.63 8.17
N SER A 175 10.61 20.94 7.71
CA SER A 175 9.64 21.71 8.49
C SER A 175 9.21 21.04 9.80
N LEU A 176 9.20 19.70 9.87
CA LEU A 176 8.71 18.97 11.04
C LEU A 176 9.81 18.65 12.06
N LEU A 177 11.03 18.37 11.59
CA LEU A 177 12.11 17.79 12.40
C LEU A 177 13.35 18.68 12.51
N VAL A 178 13.49 19.69 11.67
CA VAL A 178 14.69 20.56 11.61
C VAL A 178 14.36 21.98 12.02
N ASP A 179 13.32 22.56 11.41
CA ASP A 179 12.96 23.96 11.63
C ASP A 179 12.05 24.07 12.88
N PRO A 180 12.50 24.73 13.96
CA PRO A 180 11.66 24.98 15.11
C PRO A 180 10.57 26.00 14.76
N LEU A 181 9.42 25.88 15.41
CA LEU A 181 8.41 26.95 15.38
C LEU A 181 8.97 28.16 16.14
N GLU A 182 8.90 29.34 15.52
CA GLU A 182 9.15 30.59 16.23
C GLU A 182 8.03 30.79 17.28
N ILE A 183 8.43 31.02 18.53
CA ILE A 183 7.55 31.23 19.69
C ILE A 183 7.51 32.72 20.01
#